data_AF-X1DE27-F1
#
_entry.id   AF-X1DE27-F1
#
_cell.length_a   1.000
_cell.length_b   1.000
_cell.length_c   1.000
_cell.angle_alpha   90.00
_cell.angle_beta   90.00
_cell.angle_gamma   90.00
#
_symmetry.space_group_name_H-M   'P 1'
#
loop_
_entity.id
_entity.type
_entity.pdbx_description
1 polymer ?
#
loop_
_entity_poly.entity_id
_entity_poly.type
_entity_poly.pdbx_seq_one_letter_code
_entity_poly.pdbx_strand_id
1 'polypeptide(L)'
;MENVKALCFDVFGTVTDWYSSVIREGEKISARTGMAVNWGEFVKKWRDDGYIAALIRIASGEMEITPTATIHKDKLLLLLDEYGIHGLSDEEIDDFNLA
;
A
#
# COMPACT_ATOMS: atom_id res chain seq x y z
N MET A 1 -13.50 -11.20 31.85
CA MET A 1 -13.09 -11.93 30.63
C MET A 1 -13.68 -13.34 30.52
N GLU A 2 -14.23 -13.94 31.58
CA GLU A 2 -14.59 -15.37 31.63
C GLU A 2 -15.70 -15.86 30.67
N ASN A 3 -16.29 -14.99 29.84
CA ASN A 3 -17.34 -15.38 28.87
C ASN A 3 -17.15 -14.83 27.45
N VAL A 4 -15.95 -14.34 27.09
CA VAL A 4 -15.66 -13.91 25.72
C VAL A 4 -15.59 -15.14 24.80
N LYS A 5 -16.32 -15.12 23.67
CA LYS A 5 -16.36 -16.22 22.69
C LYS A 5 -15.59 -15.94 21.40
N ALA A 6 -15.35 -14.68 21.08
CA ALA A 6 -14.56 -14.26 19.93
C ALA A 6 -13.76 -13.02 20.26
N LEU A 7 -12.55 -12.95 19.71
CA LEU A 7 -11.71 -11.77 19.66
C LEU A 7 -11.41 -11.49 18.20
N CYS A 8 -11.86 -10.33 17.72
CA CYS A 8 -11.59 -9.87 16.36
C CYS A 8 -10.54 -8.77 16.45
N PHE A 9 -9.58 -8.80 15.52
CA PHE A 9 -8.52 -7.83 15.44
C PHE A 9 -8.59 -7.14 14.08
N ASP A 10 -8.50 -5.82 14.09
CA ASP A 10 -7.95 -5.12 12.93
C ASP A 10 -6.53 -5.64 12.66
N VAL A 11 -6.09 -5.64 11.40
CA VAL A 11 -4.84 -6.28 10.99
C VAL A 11 -3.75 -5.24 10.74
N PHE A 12 -3.98 -4.27 9.85
CA PHE A 12 -2.95 -3.33 9.41
C PHE A 12 -2.63 -2.31 10.51
N GLY A 13 -1.45 -2.43 11.13
CA GLY A 13 -0.96 -1.56 12.19
C GLY A 13 -1.24 -2.11 13.58
N THR A 14 -2.36 -2.82 13.74
CA THR A 14 -2.72 -3.48 14.99
C THR A 14 -1.96 -4.79 15.19
N VAL A 15 -1.86 -5.62 14.14
CA VAL A 15 -1.19 -6.94 14.19
C VAL A 15 0.07 -6.96 13.32
N THR A 16 0.11 -6.16 12.25
CA THR A 16 1.23 -6.12 11.32
C THR A 16 1.85 -4.73 11.24
N ASP A 17 3.18 -4.67 11.13
CA ASP A 17 3.92 -3.47 10.74
C ASP A 17 3.99 -3.39 9.22
N TRP A 18 2.94 -2.84 8.62
CA TRP A 18 2.85 -2.63 7.18
C TRP A 18 3.81 -1.52 6.71
N TYR A 19 3.99 -0.46 7.50
CA TYR A 19 4.76 0.72 7.09
C TYR A 19 6.23 0.36 6.85
N SER A 20 6.89 -0.27 7.82
CA SER A 20 8.29 -0.67 7.65
C SER A 20 8.45 -1.85 6.69
N SER A 21 7.42 -2.66 6.47
CA SER A 21 7.45 -3.74 5.49
C SER A 21 7.50 -3.21 4.05
N VAL A 22 6.61 -2.28 3.69
CA VAL A 22 6.61 -1.69 2.35
C VAL A 22 7.88 -0.85 2.13
N ILE A 23 8.38 -0.13 3.14
CA ILE A 23 9.66 0.60 3.02
C ILE A 23 10.79 -0.35 2.66
N ARG A 24 10.90 -1.49 3.36
CA ARG A 24 11.97 -2.46 3.13
C ARG A 24 11.91 -3.05 1.72
N GLU A 25 10.72 -3.32 1.18
CA GLU A 25 10.57 -3.79 -0.20
C GLU A 25 10.93 -2.69 -1.21
N GLY A 26 10.57 -1.43 -0.94
CA GLY A 26 11.02 -0.29 -1.73
C GLY A 26 12.54 -0.12 -1.72
N GLU A 27 13.18 -0.26 -0.55
CA GLU A 27 14.63 -0.19 -0.43
C GLU A 27 15.35 -1.27 -1.26
N LYS A 28 14.75 -2.46 -1.44
CA LYS A 28 15.28 -3.47 -2.36
C LYS A 28 15.20 -3.03 -3.82
N ILE A 29 14.12 -2.34 -4.21
CA ILE A 29 14.02 -1.73 -5.54
C ILE A 29 15.16 -0.73 -5.71
N SER A 30 15.33 0.20 -4.77
CA SER A 30 16.43 1.19 -4.79
C SER A 30 17.81 0.54 -4.87
N ALA A 31 18.06 -0.53 -4.11
CA ALA A 31 19.34 -1.22 -4.09
C ALA A 31 19.69 -1.85 -5.46
N ARG A 32 18.68 -2.34 -6.19
CA ARG A 32 18.85 -2.96 -7.51
C ARG A 32 18.94 -1.92 -8.63
N THR A 33 18.11 -0.88 -8.59
CA THR A 33 17.98 0.09 -9.68
C THR A 33 18.92 1.29 -9.53
N GLY A 34 19.49 1.49 -8.34
CA GLY A 34 20.27 2.68 -7.99
C GLY A 34 19.43 3.95 -7.79
N MET A 35 18.10 3.82 -7.78
CA MET A 35 17.20 4.95 -7.61
C MET A 35 17.18 5.44 -6.16
N ALA A 36 17.30 6.76 -5.98
CA ALA A 36 17.10 7.42 -4.70
C ALA A 36 15.63 7.82 -4.52
N VAL A 37 14.89 7.07 -3.71
CA VAL A 37 13.47 7.31 -3.42
C VAL A 37 13.28 7.49 -1.92
N ASN A 38 12.50 8.50 -1.52
CA ASN A 38 12.07 8.64 -0.14
C ASN A 38 10.91 7.68 0.15
N TRP A 39 11.24 6.42 0.46
CA TRP A 39 10.25 5.37 0.67
C TRP A 39 9.28 5.65 1.82
N GLY A 40 9.71 6.37 2.86
CA GLY A 40 8.81 6.76 3.96
C GLY A 40 7.70 7.71 3.50
N GLU A 41 8.03 8.66 2.63
CA GLU A 41 7.05 9.56 2.03
C GLU A 41 6.16 8.83 1.02
N PHE A 42 6.76 7.99 0.17
CA PHE A 42 6.04 7.17 -0.80
C PHE A 42 4.95 6.32 -0.13
N VAL A 43 5.31 5.59 0.94
CA VAL A 43 4.38 4.70 1.66
C VAL A 43 3.26 5.48 2.34
N LYS A 44 3.55 6.66 2.92
CA LYS A 44 2.50 7.53 3.47
C LYS A 44 1.53 7.98 2.39
N LYS A 45 2.06 8.44 1.26
CA LYS A 45 1.23 8.89 0.13
C LYS A 45 0.37 7.77 -0.44
N TRP A 46 0.90 6.55 -0.48
CA TRP A 46 0.13 5.38 -0.89
C TRP A 46 -1.02 5.07 0.06
N ARG A 47 -0.78 5.15 1.37
CA ARG A 47 -1.80 4.93 2.40
C ARG A 47 -2.87 6.01 2.38
N ASP A 48 -2.47 7.27 2.40
CA ASP A 48 -3.36 8.40 2.62
C ASP A 48 -4.17 8.73 1.35
N ASP A 49 -3.48 8.96 0.24
CA ASP A 49 -4.12 9.37 -1.03
C ASP A 49 -4.70 8.18 -1.81
N GLY A 50 -4.24 6.97 -1.53
CA GLY A 50 -4.75 5.75 -2.15
C GLY A 50 -5.86 5.13 -1.32
N TYR A 51 -5.46 4.42 -0.28
CA TYR A 51 -6.38 3.61 0.52
C TYR A 51 -7.42 4.46 1.26
N ILE A 52 -6.99 5.43 2.07
CA ILE A 52 -7.92 6.22 2.90
C ILE A 52 -8.85 7.07 2.03
N ALA A 53 -8.32 7.76 1.02
CA ALA A 53 -9.13 8.56 0.11
C ALA A 53 -10.19 7.71 -0.64
N ALA A 54 -9.83 6.52 -1.12
CA ALA A 54 -10.78 5.63 -1.77
C ALA A 54 -11.87 5.14 -0.80
N LEU A 55 -11.50 4.76 0.43
CA LEU A 55 -12.47 4.36 1.44
C LEU A 55 -13.47 5.47 1.78
N ILE A 56 -13.01 6.73 1.86
CA ILE A 56 -13.90 7.89 2.10
C ILE A 56 -14.92 8.02 0.97
N ARG A 57 -14.48 7.90 -0.29
CA ARG A 57 -15.35 8.01 -1.48
C ARG A 57 -16.33 6.85 -1.59
N ILE A 58 -15.91 5.63 -1.22
CA ILE A 58 -16.81 4.47 -1.14
C ILE A 58 -17.85 4.69 -0.04
N ALA A 59 -17.43 5.16 1.14
CA ALA A 59 -18.33 5.42 2.25
C ALA A 59 -19.33 6.56 1.97
N SER A 60 -18.95 7.56 1.15
CA SER A 60 -19.86 8.64 0.73
C SER A 60 -20.77 8.24 -0.45
N GLY A 61 -20.54 7.09 -1.08
CA GLY A 61 -21.29 6.63 -2.25
C GLY A 61 -20.83 7.24 -3.58
N GLU A 62 -19.71 7.97 -3.59
CA GLU A 62 -19.09 8.54 -4.79
C GLU A 62 -18.30 7.51 -5.61
N MET A 63 -18.00 6.35 -5.03
CA MET A 63 -17.26 5.26 -5.65
C MET A 63 -17.92 3.92 -5.31
N GLU A 64 -18.00 3.01 -6.29
CA GLU A 64 -18.48 1.65 -6.05
C GLU A 64 -17.51 0.86 -5.17
N ILE A 65 -18.06 -0.10 -4.41
CA ILE A 65 -17.26 -1.01 -3.59
C ILE A 65 -16.27 -1.75 -4.50
N THR A 66 -14.99 -1.53 -4.24
CA THR A 66 -13.89 -2.03 -5.06
C THR A 66 -12.94 -2.85 -4.18
N PRO A 67 -12.40 -3.99 -4.66
CA PRO A 67 -11.43 -4.76 -3.90
C PRO A 67 -10.21 -3.92 -3.48
N THR A 68 -9.76 -4.07 -2.24
CA THR A 68 -8.61 -3.32 -1.70
C THR A 68 -7.34 -3.53 -2.53
N ALA A 69 -7.11 -4.74 -3.04
CA ALA A 69 -5.96 -5.02 -3.91
C ALA A 69 -5.97 -4.17 -5.19
N THR A 70 -7.15 -3.90 -5.77
CA THR A 70 -7.32 -3.03 -6.92
C THR A 70 -7.02 -1.57 -6.55
N ILE A 71 -7.58 -1.08 -5.43
CA ILE A 71 -7.30 0.27 -4.92
C ILE A 71 -5.79 0.48 -4.70
N HIS A 72 -5.11 -0.48 -4.09
CA HIS A 72 -3.67 -0.42 -3.87
C HIS A 72 -2.90 -0.41 -5.19
N LYS A 73 -3.20 -1.31 -6.12
CA LYS A 73 -2.50 -1.42 -7.40
C LYS A 73 -2.68 -0.17 -8.27
N ASP A 74 -3.90 0.35 -8.35
CA ASP A 74 -4.19 1.57 -9.11
C ASP A 74 -3.39 2.76 -8.57
N LYS A 75 -3.34 2.92 -7.24
CA LYS A 75 -2.54 3.99 -6.63
C LYS A 75 -1.04 3.73 -6.80
N LEU A 76 -0.58 2.49 -6.70
CA LEU A 76 0.82 2.13 -6.88
C LEU A 76 1.33 2.59 -8.24
N LEU A 77 0.62 2.25 -9.32
CA LEU A 77 1.00 2.62 -10.67
C LEU A 77 1.15 4.15 -10.84
N LEU A 78 0.23 4.92 -10.25
CA LEU A 78 0.32 6.38 -10.25
C LEU A 78 1.54 6.90 -9.48
N LEU A 79 1.86 6.29 -8.33
CA LEU A 79 3.02 6.69 -7.53
C LEU A 79 4.34 6.28 -8.18
N LEU A 80 4.41 5.12 -8.83
CA LEU A 80 5.59 4.73 -9.58
C LEU A 80 5.90 5.77 -10.67
N ASP A 81 4.88 6.25 -11.39
CA ASP A 81 5.04 7.33 -12.37
C ASP A 81 5.46 8.66 -11.71
N GLU A 82 4.77 9.07 -10.63
CA GLU A 82 5.06 10.31 -9.91
C GLU A 82 6.50 10.40 -9.38
N TYR A 83 7.02 9.28 -8.87
CA TYR A 83 8.39 9.18 -8.35
C TYR A 83 9.43 8.81 -9.42
N GLY A 84 9.02 8.71 -10.69
CA GLY A 84 9.91 8.38 -11.82
C GLY A 84 10.50 6.96 -11.76
N ILE A 85 9.81 6.04 -11.09
CA ILE A 85 10.20 4.63 -10.94
C ILE A 85 9.74 3.88 -12.18
N HIS A 86 10.70 3.57 -13.04
CA HIS A 86 10.47 2.88 -14.31
C HIS A 86 11.36 1.64 -14.44
N GLY A 87 10.99 0.75 -15.36
CA GLY A 87 11.76 -0.46 -15.66
C GLY A 87 11.52 -1.63 -14.70
N LEU A 88 10.47 -1.56 -13.88
CA LEU A 88 9.96 -2.72 -13.15
C LEU A 88 9.15 -3.62 -14.09
N SER A 89 9.29 -4.93 -13.97
CA SER A 89 8.38 -5.86 -14.66
C SER A 89 7.00 -5.85 -14.00
N ASP A 90 5.98 -6.35 -14.70
CA ASP A 90 4.63 -6.50 -14.13
C ASP A 90 4.65 -7.38 -12.87
N GLU A 91 5.50 -8.43 -12.85
CA GLU A 91 5.68 -9.31 -11.71
C GLU A 91 6.31 -8.57 -10.51
N GLU A 92 7.31 -7.72 -10.75
CA GLU A 92 7.93 -6.91 -9.69
C GLU A 92 6.95 -5.88 -9.10
N ILE A 93 6.08 -5.32 -9.93
CA ILE A 93 5.01 -4.41 -9.49
C ILE A 93 3.98 -5.17 -8.65
N ASP A 94 3.60 -6.37 -9.08
CA ASP A 94 2.65 -7.20 -8.35
C ASP A 94 3.21 -7.67 -7.02
N ASP A 95 4.46 -8.10 -6.97
CA ASP A 95 5.15 -8.46 -5.72
C ASP A 95 5.23 -7.28 -4.76
N PHE A 96 5.55 -6.08 -5.27
CA PHE A 96 5.58 -4.88 -4.45
C PHE A 96 4.19 -4.45 -3.95
N ASN A 97 3.13 -4.69 -4.73
CA ASN A 97 1.74 -4.47 -4.32
C ASN A 97 1.28 -5.41 -3.19
N LEU A 98 1.98 -6.52 -2.97
CA LEU A 98 1.70 -7.51 -1.92
C LEU A 98 2.58 -7.34 -0.66
N ALA A 99 3.44 -6.31 -0.62
CA ALA A 99 4.39 -6.02 0.46
C ALA A 99 3.76 -5.64 1.81
#